data_AF-A0A0F7TZZ5-F1
#
_entry.id   AF-A0A0F7TZZ5-F1
#
_cell.length_a   1.000
_cell.length_b   1.000
_cell.length_c   1.000
_cell.angle_alpha   90.00
_cell.angle_beta   90.00
_cell.angle_gamma   90.00
#
_symmetry.space_group_name_H-M   'P 1'
#
loop_
_entity.id
_entity.type
_entity.pdbx_description
1 polymer ?
#
loop_
_entity_poly.entity_id
_entity_poly.type
_entity_poly.pdbx_seq_one_letter_code
_entity_poly.pdbx_strand_id
1 'polypeptide(L)'
;MTANRLGSLVILDSVSTNSGPLIRFHDSSQDTGYQNSQFLIQNLQYNSKEPIAVDTNGHTRLEATTYVDTWVWGTMVPGAYAPGASWNTHRPPQLLVNGKYFTKPQPTYGGFGSQDVVNVKTVAGHVVKGDGVTDDTVALNAILAQNAANCKITYIPFGVYKVSDTLLIPVGSRIVGEAWSVISGYGDAFRNPSSPKAVVRVGNPGDVGLIEIQDMRFSVAEILPGAKVVEINAAGQQPGDIGLWNTMVMVGGTAETSISTTCTSQDPKDCMAAFMVMHLTETSSAYIENFWGWTADHNLDSKSIFTIVSTGRGILVESTKGTWLTGTGSEHHWLYNYNFHNASNVFAGLLQSETPYMQGSGEFEKAPAPWTVDPQLGDPDFSWCGPNDDKCRSALATNVDGGSNIALYNSAAWAFFDGSWNGLYNEPCQGKCQANMMRVTGAPQNFIWYSISTRMTEVIVLDGKTNAREDDHAGGWEGIIQAYGQYAG
;
A
#
# COMPACT_ATOMS: atom_id res chain seq x y z
N MET A 1 -18.92 10.45 -17.07
CA MET A 1 -17.58 10.49 -17.69
C MET A 1 -17.69 10.92 -19.15
N THR A 2 -18.34 12.04 -19.43
CA THR A 2 -18.80 12.38 -20.80
C THR A 2 -17.78 13.18 -21.62
N ALA A 3 -16.56 13.30 -21.13
CA ALA A 3 -15.44 13.91 -21.83
C ALA A 3 -14.20 13.02 -21.63
N ASN A 4 -13.27 13.07 -22.57
CA ASN A 4 -11.98 12.36 -22.51
C ASN A 4 -11.07 12.97 -21.42
N ARG A 5 -11.41 12.75 -20.13
CA ARG A 5 -10.74 13.33 -18.94
C ARG A 5 -10.52 12.37 -17.79
N LEU A 6 -11.52 11.54 -17.44
CA LEU A 6 -11.34 10.58 -16.35
C LEU A 6 -10.45 9.44 -16.87
N GLY A 7 -9.29 9.17 -16.27
CA GLY A 7 -8.41 8.08 -16.69
C GLY A 7 -9.09 6.70 -16.66
N SER A 8 -9.28 6.16 -15.46
CA SER A 8 -9.84 4.82 -15.23
C SER A 8 -10.89 4.82 -14.09
N LEU A 9 -11.78 3.83 -14.09
CA LEU A 9 -12.77 3.55 -13.05
C LEU A 9 -12.97 2.04 -12.86
N VAL A 10 -13.13 1.61 -11.61
CA VAL A 10 -13.61 0.27 -11.27
C VAL A 10 -14.93 0.39 -10.52
N ILE A 11 -15.96 -0.31 -11.00
CA ILE A 11 -17.23 -0.52 -10.30
C ILE A 11 -17.23 -1.97 -9.82
N LEU A 12 -17.04 -2.17 -8.52
CA LEU A 12 -16.87 -3.49 -7.91
C LEU A 12 -17.99 -3.77 -6.90
N ASP A 13 -18.45 -5.02 -6.85
CA ASP A 13 -19.37 -5.54 -5.81
C ASP A 13 -20.64 -4.70 -5.58
N SER A 14 -21.15 -4.14 -6.69
CA SER A 14 -22.16 -3.10 -6.67
C SER A 14 -23.57 -3.64 -6.93
N VAL A 15 -24.57 -2.91 -6.42
CA VAL A 15 -25.98 -3.15 -6.73
C VAL A 15 -26.54 -1.85 -7.31
N SER A 16 -27.20 -1.94 -8.45
CA SER A 16 -27.91 -0.82 -9.06
C SER A 16 -29.37 -1.21 -9.26
N THR A 17 -30.30 -0.39 -8.77
CA THR A 17 -31.74 -0.69 -8.75
C THR A 17 -32.53 0.55 -9.16
N ASN A 18 -33.47 0.39 -10.09
CA ASN A 18 -34.36 1.45 -10.57
C ASN A 18 -33.63 2.74 -10.98
N SER A 19 -32.43 2.62 -11.54
CA SER A 19 -31.63 3.76 -12.03
C SER A 19 -31.74 3.90 -13.55
N GLY A 20 -31.29 5.04 -14.07
CA GLY A 20 -30.90 5.15 -15.48
C GLY A 20 -29.72 4.22 -15.83
N PRO A 21 -29.07 4.44 -16.99
CA PRO A 21 -27.82 3.75 -17.27
C PRO A 21 -26.82 3.89 -16.13
N LEU A 22 -26.21 2.77 -15.71
CA LEU A 22 -25.23 2.77 -14.62
C LEU A 22 -24.07 3.72 -14.97
N ILE A 23 -23.63 3.67 -16.22
CA ILE A 23 -22.52 4.48 -16.70
C ILE A 23 -22.85 5.16 -18.03
N ARG A 24 -22.62 6.48 -18.06
CA ARG A 24 -22.54 7.29 -19.29
C ARG A 24 -21.12 7.81 -19.47
N PHE A 25 -20.51 7.47 -20.61
CA PHE A 25 -19.08 7.68 -20.82
C PHE A 25 -18.74 8.12 -22.24
N HIS A 26 -17.57 8.75 -22.41
CA HIS A 26 -16.98 9.06 -23.72
C HIS A 26 -16.31 7.79 -24.27
N ASP A 27 -16.74 7.33 -25.45
CA ASP A 27 -16.08 6.24 -26.16
C ASP A 27 -14.71 6.73 -26.68
N SER A 28 -13.64 6.34 -25.98
CA SER A 28 -12.26 6.65 -26.35
C SER A 28 -11.59 5.59 -27.21
N SER A 29 -12.30 4.53 -27.61
CA SER A 29 -11.71 3.36 -28.27
C SER A 29 -11.10 3.68 -29.64
N GLN A 30 -11.52 4.80 -30.25
CA GLN A 30 -11.05 5.29 -31.55
C GLN A 30 -10.35 6.65 -31.48
N ASP A 31 -10.07 7.16 -30.27
CA ASP A 31 -9.41 8.46 -30.12
C ASP A 31 -7.95 8.38 -30.60
N THR A 32 -7.55 9.37 -31.40
CA THR A 32 -6.15 9.54 -31.82
C THR A 32 -5.38 10.26 -30.70
N GLY A 33 -4.81 9.52 -29.76
CA GLY A 33 -4.08 10.06 -28.61
C GLY A 33 -4.43 9.32 -27.31
N TYR A 34 -4.71 10.07 -26.25
CA TYR A 34 -5.06 9.49 -24.95
C TYR A 34 -6.41 8.78 -25.00
N GLN A 35 -6.41 7.51 -24.59
CA GLN A 35 -7.61 6.70 -24.50
C GLN A 35 -8.11 6.69 -23.05
N ASN A 36 -8.65 7.80 -22.54
CA ASN A 36 -9.21 7.83 -21.17
C ASN A 36 -10.60 7.17 -21.11
N SER A 37 -11.36 7.41 -20.04
CA SER A 37 -12.70 6.86 -19.80
C SER A 37 -12.74 5.34 -19.91
N GLN A 38 -11.64 4.70 -19.52
CA GLN A 38 -11.58 3.25 -19.41
C GLN A 38 -12.23 2.84 -18.10
N PHE A 39 -12.92 1.71 -18.10
CA PHE A 39 -13.55 1.23 -16.88
C PHE A 39 -13.79 -0.27 -16.88
N LEU A 40 -13.92 -0.80 -15.66
CA LEU A 40 -14.26 -2.19 -15.40
C LEU A 40 -15.49 -2.23 -14.50
N ILE A 41 -16.39 -3.15 -14.79
CA ILE A 41 -17.52 -3.52 -13.95
C ILE A 41 -17.28 -4.97 -13.51
N GLN A 42 -17.32 -5.24 -12.21
CA GLN A 42 -17.27 -6.59 -11.69
C GLN A 42 -18.25 -6.84 -10.55
N ASN A 43 -18.88 -8.02 -10.58
CA ASN A 43 -19.88 -8.48 -9.61
C ASN A 43 -21.00 -7.45 -9.41
N LEU A 44 -21.59 -7.01 -10.52
CA LEU A 44 -22.71 -6.07 -10.51
C LEU A 44 -24.03 -6.85 -10.50
N GLN A 45 -24.86 -6.59 -9.50
CA GLN A 45 -26.29 -6.93 -9.54
C GLN A 45 -27.06 -5.74 -10.09
N TYR A 46 -27.82 -5.95 -11.17
CA TYR A 46 -28.48 -4.86 -11.87
C TYR A 46 -29.99 -5.14 -12.01
N ASN A 47 -30.78 -4.27 -11.40
CA ASN A 47 -32.24 -4.34 -11.39
C ASN A 47 -32.81 -3.05 -11.99
N SER A 48 -32.58 -2.86 -13.28
CA SER A 48 -33.20 -1.81 -14.09
C SER A 48 -33.41 -2.32 -15.52
N LYS A 49 -34.28 -1.62 -16.27
CA LYS A 49 -34.56 -1.90 -17.69
C LYS A 49 -33.65 -1.13 -18.64
N GLU A 50 -32.98 -0.10 -18.14
CA GLU A 50 -32.09 0.74 -18.92
C GLU A 50 -30.77 0.02 -19.21
N PRO A 51 -30.06 0.32 -20.31
CA PRO A 51 -28.76 -0.29 -20.57
C PRO A 51 -27.74 0.03 -19.48
N ILE A 52 -26.86 -0.90 -19.14
CA ILE A 52 -25.85 -0.69 -18.10
C ILE A 52 -24.84 0.39 -18.53
N ALA A 53 -24.35 0.33 -19.77
CA ALA A 53 -23.35 1.26 -20.29
C ALA A 53 -23.79 1.89 -21.61
N VAL A 54 -23.76 3.23 -21.68
CA VAL A 54 -24.15 4.01 -22.86
C VAL A 54 -23.09 5.07 -23.15
N ASP A 55 -22.68 5.21 -24.42
CA ASP A 55 -21.73 6.25 -24.81
C ASP A 55 -22.40 7.63 -24.95
N THR A 56 -21.60 8.69 -25.10
CA THR A 56 -22.08 10.07 -25.25
C THR A 56 -22.87 10.33 -26.54
N ASN A 57 -22.77 9.45 -27.54
CA ASN A 57 -23.56 9.49 -28.77
C ASN A 57 -24.90 8.76 -28.62
N GLY A 58 -25.15 8.14 -27.47
CA GLY A 58 -26.38 7.40 -27.17
C GLY A 58 -26.35 5.94 -27.60
N HIS A 59 -25.20 5.40 -28.03
CA HIS A 59 -25.12 3.98 -28.34
C HIS A 59 -24.98 3.15 -27.07
N THR A 60 -25.78 2.09 -26.97
CA THR A 60 -25.61 1.08 -25.94
C THR A 60 -24.34 0.28 -26.17
N ARG A 61 -23.51 0.16 -25.12
CA ARG A 61 -22.27 -0.62 -25.10
C ARG A 61 -22.35 -1.85 -24.20
N LEU A 62 -23.24 -1.82 -23.21
CA LEU A 62 -23.62 -3.00 -22.43
C LEU A 62 -25.12 -2.94 -22.13
N GLU A 63 -25.85 -3.93 -22.63
CA GLU A 63 -27.29 -4.07 -22.42
C GLU A 63 -27.64 -4.36 -20.95
N ALA A 64 -28.93 -4.18 -20.61
CA ALA A 64 -29.44 -4.59 -19.32
C ALA A 64 -29.35 -6.11 -19.14
N THR A 65 -28.67 -6.55 -18.09
CA THR A 65 -28.65 -7.95 -17.62
C THR A 65 -28.78 -7.96 -16.11
N THR A 66 -29.32 -9.01 -15.52
CA THR A 66 -29.50 -9.07 -14.05
C THR A 66 -28.19 -9.16 -13.28
N TYR A 67 -27.13 -9.67 -13.93
CA TYR A 67 -25.82 -9.88 -13.35
C TYR A 67 -24.71 -9.69 -14.38
N VAL A 68 -23.63 -9.03 -13.98
CA VAL A 68 -22.36 -8.93 -14.73
C VAL A 68 -21.25 -9.48 -13.84
N ASP A 69 -20.57 -10.53 -14.31
CA ASP A 69 -19.40 -11.07 -13.60
C ASP A 69 -18.20 -10.13 -13.75
N THR A 70 -17.56 -10.09 -14.93
CA THR A 70 -16.61 -9.04 -15.29
C THR A 70 -16.94 -8.52 -16.68
N TRP A 71 -16.95 -7.19 -16.83
CA TRP A 71 -17.02 -6.52 -18.12
C TRP A 71 -16.02 -5.37 -18.15
N VAL A 72 -15.28 -5.25 -19.26
CA VAL A 72 -14.24 -4.23 -19.42
C VAL A 72 -14.43 -3.42 -20.68
N TRP A 73 -14.19 -2.12 -20.52
CA TRP A 73 -13.99 -1.16 -21.59
C TRP A 73 -12.63 -0.48 -21.42
N GLY A 74 -11.63 -0.88 -22.20
CA GLY A 74 -10.27 -0.35 -22.05
C GLY A 74 -9.17 -1.26 -22.58
N THR A 75 -7.93 -0.85 -22.37
CA THR A 75 -6.72 -1.56 -22.78
C THR A 75 -6.50 -2.85 -21.99
N MET A 76 -6.10 -3.91 -22.69
CA MET A 76 -5.90 -5.24 -22.13
C MET A 76 -4.46 -5.70 -22.33
N VAL A 77 -3.90 -6.39 -21.33
CA VAL A 77 -2.60 -7.06 -21.45
C VAL A 77 -2.72 -8.53 -21.01
N PRO A 78 -2.34 -9.52 -21.86
CA PRO A 78 -2.03 -9.35 -23.27
C PRO A 78 -3.28 -8.95 -24.07
N GLY A 79 -3.08 -8.26 -25.19
CA GLY A 79 -4.16 -7.92 -26.10
C GLY A 79 -4.09 -6.47 -26.58
N ALA A 80 -5.23 -6.00 -27.07
CA ALA A 80 -5.43 -4.63 -27.52
C ALA A 80 -6.57 -3.98 -26.71
N TYR A 81 -6.97 -2.77 -27.08
CA TYR A 81 -8.15 -2.12 -26.52
C TYR A 81 -9.41 -2.98 -26.74
N ALA A 82 -10.15 -3.24 -25.67
CA ALA A 82 -11.44 -3.93 -25.67
C ALA A 82 -12.59 -2.90 -25.59
N PRO A 83 -13.34 -2.66 -26.68
CA PRO A 83 -14.56 -1.83 -26.65
C PRO A 83 -15.75 -2.63 -26.11
N GLY A 84 -15.58 -3.24 -24.94
CA GLY A 84 -16.53 -4.19 -24.34
C GLY A 84 -16.07 -5.64 -24.48
N ALA A 85 -15.67 -6.25 -23.38
CA ALA A 85 -15.36 -7.67 -23.28
C ALA A 85 -15.85 -8.25 -21.95
N SER A 86 -16.32 -9.49 -21.95
CA SER A 86 -16.85 -10.18 -20.77
C SER A 86 -16.16 -11.51 -20.52
N TRP A 87 -15.97 -11.82 -19.24
CA TRP A 87 -15.49 -13.12 -18.77
C TRP A 87 -15.92 -13.35 -17.33
N ASN A 88 -15.65 -14.56 -16.84
CA ASN A 88 -15.78 -14.89 -15.42
C ASN A 88 -14.42 -14.74 -14.75
N THR A 89 -14.34 -13.94 -13.69
CA THR A 89 -13.12 -13.80 -12.90
C THR A 89 -13.13 -14.77 -11.72
N HIS A 90 -12.07 -15.56 -11.57
CA HIS A 90 -11.93 -16.39 -10.39
C HIS A 90 -11.62 -15.52 -9.16
N ARG A 91 -12.56 -15.46 -8.22
CA ARG A 91 -12.44 -14.71 -6.98
C ARG A 91 -12.30 -15.70 -5.81
N PRO A 92 -11.15 -15.72 -5.11
CA PRO A 92 -10.90 -16.69 -4.04
C PRO A 92 -11.94 -16.58 -2.91
N PRO A 93 -12.67 -17.66 -2.56
CA PRO A 93 -13.71 -17.62 -1.51
C PRO A 93 -13.21 -17.10 -0.15
N GLN A 94 -11.92 -17.31 0.16
CA GLN A 94 -11.25 -16.83 1.37
C GLN A 94 -11.25 -15.30 1.47
N LEU A 95 -11.37 -14.59 0.35
CA LEU A 95 -11.42 -13.14 0.28
C LEU A 95 -12.86 -12.60 0.32
N LEU A 96 -13.87 -13.48 0.27
CA LEU A 96 -15.26 -13.09 0.03
C LEU A 96 -16.16 -13.35 1.23
N VAL A 97 -17.09 -12.43 1.46
CA VAL A 97 -18.26 -12.61 2.33
C VAL A 97 -19.51 -12.27 1.53
N ASN A 98 -20.46 -13.21 1.48
CA ASN A 98 -21.68 -13.08 0.65
C ASN A 98 -21.39 -12.76 -0.83
N GLY A 99 -20.32 -13.34 -1.39
CA GLY A 99 -19.91 -13.15 -2.78
C GLY A 99 -19.28 -11.80 -3.11
N LYS A 100 -18.97 -10.98 -2.10
CA LYS A 100 -18.27 -9.69 -2.24
C LYS A 100 -16.93 -9.75 -1.54
N TYR A 101 -15.93 -9.01 -2.00
CA TYR A 101 -14.71 -8.81 -1.24
C TYR A 101 -15.08 -8.23 0.12
N PHE A 102 -14.50 -8.82 1.15
CA PHE A 102 -14.81 -8.43 2.52
C PHE A 102 -14.42 -6.98 2.76
N THR A 103 -15.34 -6.23 3.37
CA THR A 103 -15.09 -4.90 3.92
C THR A 103 -15.61 -4.84 5.35
N LYS A 104 -14.93 -4.06 6.20
CA LYS A 104 -15.30 -3.86 7.60
C LYS A 104 -15.16 -2.38 7.94
N PRO A 105 -16.26 -1.69 8.30
CA PRO A 105 -16.17 -0.32 8.78
C PRO A 105 -15.36 -0.27 10.07
N GLN A 106 -14.68 0.85 10.31
CA GLN A 106 -13.99 1.10 11.57
C GLN A 106 -14.92 0.80 12.77
N PRO A 107 -14.53 -0.11 13.69
CA PRO A 107 -15.33 -0.41 14.87
C PRO A 107 -15.56 0.84 15.73
N THR A 108 -16.82 1.15 16.06
CA THR A 108 -17.17 2.34 16.85
C THR A 108 -17.08 2.13 18.37
N TYR A 109 -16.92 0.88 18.81
CA TYR A 109 -16.98 0.45 20.21
C TYR A 109 -18.23 0.90 20.99
N GLY A 110 -19.33 1.23 20.32
CA GLY A 110 -20.53 1.77 20.98
C GLY A 110 -21.21 0.84 22.00
N GLY A 111 -20.82 -0.43 22.07
CA GLY A 111 -21.28 -1.37 23.10
C GLY A 111 -20.48 -1.37 24.40
N PHE A 112 -19.38 -0.60 24.48
CA PHE A 112 -18.52 -0.52 25.67
C PHE A 112 -18.89 0.71 26.52
N GLY A 113 -18.77 0.58 27.85
CA GLY A 113 -18.91 1.73 28.75
C GLY A 113 -17.58 2.44 29.00
N SER A 114 -17.62 3.62 29.61
CA SER A 114 -16.40 4.40 29.90
C SER A 114 -15.42 3.65 30.82
N GLN A 115 -15.92 2.77 31.70
CA GLN A 115 -15.09 1.89 32.54
C GLN A 115 -14.31 0.82 31.76
N ASP A 116 -14.63 0.61 30.48
CA ASP A 116 -13.95 -0.34 29.61
C ASP A 116 -12.84 0.31 28.78
N VAL A 117 -12.74 1.63 28.82
CA VAL A 117 -11.71 2.42 28.15
C VAL A 117 -10.60 2.75 29.14
N VAL A 118 -9.39 2.31 28.85
CA VAL A 118 -8.21 2.50 29.69
C VAL A 118 -7.29 3.51 29.03
N ASN A 119 -7.21 4.70 29.61
CA ASN A 119 -6.23 5.70 29.21
C ASN A 119 -4.84 5.30 29.73
N VAL A 120 -3.91 5.03 28.81
CA VAL A 120 -2.56 4.53 29.13
C VAL A 120 -1.77 5.46 30.08
N LYS A 121 -2.04 6.77 30.08
CA LYS A 121 -1.36 7.74 30.94
C LYS A 121 -1.85 7.72 32.40
N THR A 122 -2.92 6.98 32.70
CA THR A 122 -3.61 7.01 34.01
C THR A 122 -3.61 5.66 34.74
N VAL A 123 -2.97 4.64 34.19
CA VAL A 123 -2.94 3.30 34.80
C VAL A 123 -2.02 3.30 36.02
N ALA A 124 -2.57 2.98 37.19
CA ALA A 124 -1.81 2.93 38.44
C ALA A 124 -0.65 1.92 38.36
N GLY A 125 0.54 2.31 38.82
CA GLY A 125 1.75 1.47 38.80
C GLY A 125 2.50 1.46 37.47
N HIS A 126 1.97 2.11 36.43
CA HIS A 126 2.62 2.28 35.14
C HIS A 126 2.84 3.76 34.83
N VAL A 127 4.02 4.10 34.32
CA VAL A 127 4.34 5.46 33.88
C VAL A 127 4.40 5.45 32.37
N VAL A 128 3.39 6.05 31.74
CA VAL A 128 3.35 6.34 30.31
C VAL A 128 3.23 7.84 30.14
N LYS A 129 4.18 8.48 29.45
CA LYS A 129 4.21 9.94 29.28
C LYS A 129 3.71 10.38 27.92
N GLY A 130 4.14 9.71 26.86
CA GLY A 130 3.91 10.18 25.49
C GLY A 130 4.50 11.57 25.26
N ASP A 131 5.66 11.87 25.85
CA ASP A 131 6.31 13.19 25.83
C ASP A 131 7.47 13.30 24.82
N GLY A 132 7.70 12.26 24.01
CA GLY A 132 8.78 12.19 23.03
C GLY A 132 10.18 11.99 23.62
N VAL A 133 10.29 11.74 24.93
CA VAL A 133 11.58 11.60 25.62
C VAL A 133 11.62 10.35 26.50
N THR A 134 10.59 10.16 27.32
CA THR A 134 10.48 9.05 28.26
C THR A 134 10.31 7.73 27.51
N ASP A 135 11.04 6.71 27.97
CA ASP A 135 10.87 5.34 27.51
C ASP A 135 9.55 4.77 28.05
N ASP A 136 8.56 4.60 27.18
CA ASP A 136 7.24 4.10 27.53
C ASP A 136 7.12 2.56 27.30
N THR A 137 8.19 1.88 26.87
CA THR A 137 8.16 0.48 26.37
C THR A 137 7.59 -0.51 27.38
N VAL A 138 8.13 -0.54 28.60
CA VAL A 138 7.78 -1.53 29.62
C VAL A 138 6.34 -1.32 30.09
N ALA A 139 5.97 -0.06 30.32
CA ALA A 139 4.64 0.31 30.78
C ALA A 139 3.57 0.00 29.71
N LEU A 140 3.81 0.37 28.46
CA LEU A 140 2.86 0.11 27.38
C LEU A 140 2.68 -1.39 27.12
N ASN A 141 3.76 -2.18 27.07
CA ASN A 141 3.63 -3.64 26.91
C ASN A 141 2.79 -4.28 28.03
N ALA A 142 3.01 -3.86 29.28
CA ALA A 142 2.25 -4.38 30.42
C ALA A 142 0.76 -4.00 30.34
N ILE A 143 0.45 -2.74 29.99
CA ILE A 143 -0.92 -2.26 29.84
C ILE A 143 -1.63 -2.98 28.69
N LEU A 144 -0.98 -3.13 27.53
CA LEU A 144 -1.54 -3.84 26.37
C LEU A 144 -1.88 -5.30 26.71
N ALA A 145 -0.97 -6.01 27.38
CA ALA A 145 -1.19 -7.37 27.83
C ALA A 145 -2.38 -7.47 28.81
N GLN A 146 -2.44 -6.56 29.79
CA GLN A 146 -3.54 -6.53 30.75
C GLN A 146 -4.88 -6.21 30.08
N ASN A 147 -4.92 -5.21 29.19
CA ASN A 147 -6.16 -4.80 28.53
C ASN A 147 -6.71 -5.89 27.61
N ALA A 148 -5.83 -6.54 26.84
CA ALA A 148 -6.21 -7.65 25.97
C ALA A 148 -6.80 -8.82 26.77
N ALA A 149 -6.18 -9.17 27.91
CA ALA A 149 -6.67 -10.24 28.77
C ALA A 149 -8.01 -9.93 29.47
N ASN A 150 -8.34 -8.64 29.63
CA ASN A 150 -9.52 -8.19 30.38
C ASN A 150 -10.59 -7.52 29.51
N CYS A 151 -10.54 -7.72 28.18
CA CYS A 151 -11.49 -7.16 27.23
C CYS A 151 -11.65 -5.63 27.34
N LYS A 152 -10.54 -4.92 27.55
CA LYS A 152 -10.52 -3.44 27.63
C LYS A 152 -10.07 -2.81 26.31
N ILE A 153 -10.53 -1.58 26.08
CA ILE A 153 -10.08 -0.73 24.99
C ILE A 153 -8.92 0.10 25.51
N THR A 154 -7.76 -0.04 24.87
CA THR A 154 -6.59 0.80 25.14
C THR A 154 -6.75 2.13 24.42
N TYR A 155 -6.94 3.20 25.18
CA TYR A 155 -6.95 4.56 24.67
C TYR A 155 -5.56 5.17 24.82
N ILE A 156 -4.97 5.58 23.69
CA ILE A 156 -3.66 6.21 23.62
C ILE A 156 -3.87 7.70 23.30
N PRO A 157 -3.81 8.61 24.29
CA PRO A 157 -3.98 10.04 24.05
C PRO A 157 -2.94 10.60 23.07
N PHE A 158 -3.17 11.82 22.58
CA PHE A 158 -2.17 12.55 21.80
C PHE A 158 -0.81 12.55 22.50
N GLY A 159 0.25 12.31 21.72
CA GLY A 159 1.63 12.30 22.21
C GLY A 159 2.54 11.39 21.42
N VAL A 160 3.84 11.48 21.73
CA VAL A 160 4.90 10.67 21.12
C VAL A 160 5.43 9.71 22.18
N TYR A 161 5.14 8.43 22.01
CA TYR A 161 5.48 7.36 22.94
C TYR A 161 6.71 6.64 22.43
N LYS A 162 7.86 6.93 23.02
CA LYS A 162 9.13 6.34 22.60
C LYS A 162 9.24 4.91 23.12
N VAL A 163 9.62 3.98 22.24
CA VAL A 163 9.85 2.57 22.59
C VAL A 163 11.26 2.12 22.21
N SER A 164 12.03 1.60 23.17
CA SER A 164 13.41 1.15 23.01
C SER A 164 13.55 -0.32 22.64
N ASP A 165 12.45 -1.06 22.70
CA ASP A 165 12.30 -2.46 22.28
C ASP A 165 10.89 -2.66 21.68
N THR A 166 10.63 -3.82 21.08
CA THR A 166 9.38 -4.22 20.47
C THR A 166 8.20 -3.97 21.42
N LEU A 167 7.23 -3.20 20.93
CA LEU A 167 5.90 -3.10 21.49
C LEU A 167 5.04 -4.23 20.91
N LEU A 168 4.77 -5.26 21.72
CA LEU A 168 3.89 -6.35 21.34
C LEU A 168 2.43 -5.95 21.57
N ILE A 169 1.62 -6.03 20.52
CA ILE A 169 0.17 -5.93 20.59
C ILE A 169 -0.39 -7.35 20.60
N PRO A 170 -0.83 -7.88 21.75
CA PRO A 170 -1.30 -9.25 21.86
C PRO A 170 -2.72 -9.43 21.29
N VAL A 171 -3.07 -10.67 20.95
CA VAL A 171 -4.46 -11.02 20.61
C VAL A 171 -5.41 -10.68 21.77
N GLY A 172 -6.60 -10.20 21.43
CA GLY A 172 -7.59 -9.60 22.35
C GLY A 172 -7.53 -8.07 22.41
N SER A 173 -6.51 -7.44 21.82
CA SER A 173 -6.31 -5.99 21.86
C SER A 173 -7.36 -5.21 21.06
N ARG A 174 -7.81 -4.10 21.64
CA ARG A 174 -8.53 -3.02 20.96
C ARG A 174 -7.82 -1.73 21.30
N ILE A 175 -7.36 -0.98 20.31
CA ILE A 175 -6.53 0.21 20.48
C ILE A 175 -7.13 1.37 19.68
N VAL A 176 -7.23 2.53 20.33
CA VAL A 176 -7.68 3.79 19.72
C VAL A 176 -6.71 4.90 20.09
N GLY A 177 -6.17 5.57 19.08
CA GLY A 177 -5.41 6.80 19.24
C GLY A 177 -6.30 8.05 19.29
N GLU A 178 -5.74 9.15 19.80
CA GLU A 178 -6.36 10.47 19.79
C GLU A 178 -5.57 11.37 18.84
N ALA A 179 -6.05 11.48 17.60
CA ALA A 179 -5.51 12.32 16.53
C ALA A 179 -4.05 12.03 16.10
N TRP A 180 -3.06 12.37 16.93
CA TRP A 180 -1.62 12.25 16.63
C TRP A 180 -0.89 11.42 17.70
N SER A 181 -1.42 10.24 17.98
CA SER A 181 -0.82 9.26 18.89
C SER A 181 0.24 8.44 18.17
N VAL A 182 1.52 8.70 18.47
CA VAL A 182 2.67 8.12 17.75
C VAL A 182 3.40 7.13 18.65
N ILE A 183 3.52 5.87 18.25
CA ILE A 183 4.54 4.96 18.80
C ILE A 183 5.81 5.12 17.96
N SER A 184 6.92 5.49 18.60
CA SER A 184 8.17 5.80 17.89
C SER A 184 9.33 4.98 18.41
N GLY A 185 9.89 4.11 17.55
CA GLY A 185 11.04 3.28 17.89
C GLY A 185 12.31 4.10 18.08
N TYR A 186 13.19 3.72 19.01
CA TYR A 186 14.51 4.33 19.19
C TYR A 186 15.53 3.37 19.83
N GLY A 187 16.80 3.76 19.80
CA GLY A 187 17.86 3.02 20.48
C GLY A 187 18.37 1.78 19.74
N ASP A 188 19.31 1.09 20.38
CA ASP A 188 20.20 0.13 19.71
C ASP A 188 19.51 -1.16 19.26
N ALA A 189 18.33 -1.47 19.80
CA ALA A 189 17.55 -2.65 19.42
C ALA A 189 17.15 -2.66 17.93
N PHE A 190 17.13 -1.51 17.28
CA PHE A 190 16.68 -1.34 15.89
C PHE A 190 17.79 -0.84 14.94
N ARG A 191 19.06 -0.90 15.34
CA ARG A 191 20.19 -0.38 14.53
C ARG A 191 20.83 -1.39 13.58
N ASN A 192 20.55 -2.69 13.72
CA ASN A 192 21.23 -3.71 12.94
C ASN A 192 20.39 -4.16 11.71
N PRO A 193 20.72 -3.71 10.48
CA PRO A 193 19.98 -4.12 9.28
C PRO A 193 20.15 -5.62 8.94
N SER A 194 21.20 -6.28 9.44
CA SER A 194 21.41 -7.72 9.24
C SER A 194 20.61 -8.59 10.23
N SER A 195 19.93 -7.97 11.19
CA SER A 195 19.05 -8.64 12.15
C SER A 195 17.86 -7.72 12.47
N PRO A 196 17.02 -7.41 11.46
CA PRO A 196 15.97 -6.43 11.60
C PRO A 196 14.91 -6.86 12.61
N LYS A 197 14.40 -5.91 13.39
CA LYS A 197 13.50 -6.14 14.53
C LYS A 197 12.26 -5.25 14.43
N ALA A 198 11.12 -5.82 14.80
CA ALA A 198 9.85 -5.11 14.81
C ALA A 198 9.80 -4.04 15.92
N VAL A 199 9.50 -2.78 15.58
CA VAL A 199 9.17 -1.74 16.55
C VAL A 199 7.80 -2.04 17.15
N VAL A 200 6.79 -2.25 16.31
CA VAL A 200 5.47 -2.73 16.73
C VAL A 200 5.24 -4.12 16.14
N ARG A 201 4.95 -5.09 17.00
CA ARG A 201 4.61 -6.46 16.61
C ARG A 201 3.13 -6.73 16.90
N VAL A 202 2.34 -6.96 15.87
CA VAL A 202 0.90 -7.26 15.95
C VAL A 202 0.70 -8.78 16.03
N GLY A 203 0.65 -9.27 17.27
CA GLY A 203 0.65 -10.69 17.63
C GLY A 203 1.96 -11.41 17.33
N ASN A 204 2.11 -12.61 17.87
CA ASN A 204 3.19 -13.52 17.52
C ASN A 204 2.83 -14.39 16.32
N PRO A 205 3.82 -14.95 15.59
CA PRO A 205 3.56 -15.95 14.56
C PRO A 205 2.71 -17.10 15.09
N GLY A 206 1.62 -17.38 14.39
CA GLY A 206 0.65 -18.42 14.76
C GLY A 206 -0.44 -17.98 15.74
N ASP A 207 -0.40 -16.76 16.29
CA ASP A 207 -1.49 -16.23 17.10
C ASP A 207 -2.77 -16.09 16.26
N VAL A 208 -3.91 -16.49 16.83
CA VAL A 208 -5.23 -16.38 16.20
C VAL A 208 -6.20 -15.68 17.16
N GLY A 209 -6.81 -14.60 16.73
CA GLY A 209 -7.74 -13.85 17.57
C GLY A 209 -8.12 -12.49 16.98
N LEU A 210 -8.54 -11.59 17.87
CA LEU A 210 -8.94 -10.23 17.53
C LEU A 210 -7.84 -9.24 17.88
N ILE A 211 -7.45 -8.38 16.94
CA ILE A 211 -6.65 -7.19 17.20
C ILE A 211 -7.22 -6.05 16.34
N GLU A 212 -7.76 -5.02 16.99
CA GLU A 212 -8.29 -3.85 16.31
C GLU A 212 -7.45 -2.62 16.68
N ILE A 213 -6.90 -1.93 15.68
CA ILE A 213 -6.05 -0.73 15.85
C ILE A 213 -6.65 0.40 15.03
N GLN A 214 -6.86 1.56 15.65
CA GLN A 214 -7.50 2.71 15.01
C GLN A 214 -6.78 4.00 15.36
N ASP A 215 -6.71 4.91 14.39
CA ASP A 215 -6.26 6.31 14.61
C ASP A 215 -4.86 6.41 15.23
N MET A 216 -3.98 5.47 14.86
CA MET A 216 -2.61 5.35 15.37
C MET A 216 -1.57 5.73 14.32
N ARG A 217 -0.41 6.19 14.80
CA ARG A 217 0.76 6.48 13.98
C ARG A 217 1.95 5.71 14.49
N PHE A 218 2.80 5.29 13.57
CA PHE A 218 4.01 4.55 13.87
C PHE A 218 5.19 5.23 13.19
N SER A 219 6.33 5.27 13.88
CA SER A 219 7.51 5.97 13.39
C SER A 219 8.80 5.40 13.98
N VAL A 220 9.91 6.00 13.58
CA VAL A 220 11.24 5.88 14.20
C VAL A 220 11.70 7.27 14.60
N ALA A 221 12.21 7.42 15.82
CA ALA A 221 12.62 8.72 16.36
C ALA A 221 13.96 9.20 15.78
N GLU A 222 14.72 8.30 15.18
CA GLU A 222 16.07 8.51 14.67
C GLU A 222 16.38 7.50 13.55
N ILE A 223 17.59 7.56 12.98
CA ILE A 223 18.05 6.64 11.94
C ILE A 223 18.23 5.23 12.54
N LEU A 224 17.35 4.29 12.16
CA LEU A 224 17.27 2.92 12.68
C LEU A 224 17.18 1.89 11.54
N PRO A 225 18.30 1.57 10.87
CA PRO A 225 18.30 0.74 9.67
C PRO A 225 17.88 -0.73 9.89
N GLY A 226 17.72 -1.17 11.13
CA GLY A 226 17.16 -2.47 11.50
C GLY A 226 15.68 -2.42 11.92
N ALA A 227 15.01 -1.27 11.84
CA ALA A 227 13.61 -1.16 12.26
C ALA A 227 12.65 -1.68 11.19
N LYS A 228 11.89 -2.74 11.52
CA LYS A 228 10.62 -3.04 10.86
C LYS A 228 9.54 -2.28 11.63
N VAL A 229 9.01 -1.20 11.09
CA VAL A 229 8.17 -0.29 11.88
C VAL A 229 6.91 -1.00 12.39
N VAL A 230 6.24 -1.75 11.51
CA VAL A 230 5.11 -2.62 11.87
C VAL A 230 5.33 -4.03 11.31
N GLU A 231 5.22 -5.05 12.15
CA GLU A 231 5.20 -6.46 11.76
C GLU A 231 3.88 -7.09 12.21
N ILE A 232 3.09 -7.59 11.27
CA ILE A 232 1.80 -8.25 11.54
C ILE A 232 1.97 -9.74 11.37
N ASN A 233 1.70 -10.49 12.43
CA ASN A 233 1.83 -11.94 12.46
C ASN A 233 0.52 -12.67 12.73
N ALA A 234 -0.35 -12.08 13.55
CA ALA A 234 -1.60 -12.71 13.96
C ALA A 234 -2.57 -12.86 12.78
N ALA A 235 -3.44 -13.85 12.90
CA ALA A 235 -4.57 -14.05 12.00
C ALA A 235 -5.91 -13.93 12.71
N GLY A 236 -6.94 -13.53 11.96
CA GLY A 236 -8.31 -13.52 12.43
C GLY A 236 -8.90 -14.92 12.52
N GLN A 237 -9.90 -15.10 13.39
CA GLN A 237 -10.80 -16.25 13.28
C GLN A 237 -11.83 -16.02 12.17
N GLN A 238 -12.23 -14.77 11.98
CA GLN A 238 -13.08 -14.27 10.91
C GLN A 238 -12.35 -13.18 10.12
N PRO A 239 -12.73 -12.92 8.86
CA PRO A 239 -12.25 -11.76 8.10
C PRO A 239 -12.33 -10.47 8.91
N GLY A 240 -11.24 -9.70 8.94
CA GLY A 240 -11.16 -8.42 9.65
C GLY A 240 -11.07 -8.46 11.16
N ASP A 241 -10.86 -9.63 11.78
CA ASP A 241 -10.58 -9.71 13.21
C ASP A 241 -9.21 -9.10 13.57
N ILE A 242 -8.22 -9.20 12.68
CA ILE A 242 -6.99 -8.40 12.74
C ILE A 242 -7.19 -7.24 11.78
N GLY A 243 -7.34 -6.03 12.32
CA GLY A 243 -7.78 -4.87 11.57
C GLY A 243 -7.07 -3.58 11.96
N LEU A 244 -6.66 -2.80 10.96
CA LEU A 244 -6.09 -1.46 11.11
C LEU A 244 -6.96 -0.45 10.32
N TRP A 245 -7.35 0.65 10.97
CA TRP A 245 -8.09 1.75 10.34
C TRP A 245 -7.42 3.09 10.63
N ASN A 246 -7.40 3.99 9.65
CA ASN A 246 -6.84 5.36 9.77
C ASN A 246 -5.45 5.36 10.43
N THR A 247 -4.59 4.46 9.95
CA THR A 247 -3.29 4.20 10.56
C THR A 247 -2.19 4.60 9.59
N MET A 248 -1.07 5.11 10.08
CA MET A 248 0.04 5.50 9.20
C MET A 248 1.39 5.17 9.80
N VAL A 249 2.34 4.90 8.91
CA VAL A 249 3.76 4.83 9.22
C VAL A 249 4.42 6.02 8.54
N MET A 250 5.07 6.87 9.33
CA MET A 250 5.81 8.03 8.81
C MET A 250 7.28 7.90 9.21
N VAL A 251 8.16 7.80 8.22
CA VAL A 251 9.62 7.70 8.44
C VAL A 251 10.26 9.05 8.12
N GLY A 252 10.54 9.82 9.17
CA GLY A 252 11.10 11.17 9.04
C GLY A 252 10.06 12.25 8.73
N GLY A 253 10.55 13.45 8.38
CA GLY A 253 9.74 14.57 7.92
C GLY A 253 9.03 15.38 9.02
N THR A 254 8.82 14.80 10.20
CA THR A 254 8.07 15.39 11.31
C THR A 254 8.96 15.81 12.48
N ALA A 255 8.50 16.79 13.26
CA ALA A 255 9.28 17.43 14.34
C ALA A 255 9.71 16.47 15.47
N GLU A 256 9.02 15.35 15.67
CA GLU A 256 9.37 14.38 16.71
C GLU A 256 10.57 13.49 16.36
N THR A 257 11.10 13.58 15.15
CA THR A 257 12.22 12.76 14.67
C THR A 257 13.48 13.59 14.53
N SER A 258 14.65 13.03 14.87
CA SER A 258 15.93 13.67 14.53
C SER A 258 16.18 13.69 13.02
N ILE A 259 15.59 12.72 12.30
CA ILE A 259 15.65 12.55 10.84
C ILE A 259 15.30 13.86 10.11
N SER A 260 14.30 14.59 10.60
CA SER A 260 13.86 15.88 10.02
C SER A 260 14.94 16.97 9.94
N THR A 261 16.08 16.77 10.61
CA THR A 261 17.21 17.70 10.59
C THR A 261 18.53 17.04 10.20
N THR A 262 18.68 15.73 10.42
CA THR A 262 19.96 15.03 10.18
C THR A 262 20.10 14.54 8.75
N CYS A 263 18.99 14.23 8.07
CA CYS A 263 19.00 13.56 6.77
C CYS A 263 19.08 14.54 5.61
N THR A 264 20.23 15.20 5.45
CA THR A 264 20.46 16.27 4.48
C THR A 264 21.59 15.97 3.48
N SER A 265 22.17 14.78 3.54
CA SER A 265 23.17 14.31 2.57
C SER A 265 22.48 13.68 1.36
N GLN A 266 22.96 13.96 0.14
CA GLN A 266 22.49 13.23 -1.06
C GLN A 266 22.87 11.75 -1.05
N ASP A 267 23.85 11.36 -0.22
CA ASP A 267 24.26 9.98 -0.07
C ASP A 267 23.24 9.22 0.81
N PRO A 268 22.45 8.30 0.24
CA PRO A 268 21.37 7.63 0.97
C PRO A 268 21.87 6.76 2.12
N LYS A 269 23.15 6.33 2.11
CA LYS A 269 23.73 5.55 3.21
C LYS A 269 23.79 6.34 4.52
N ASP A 270 23.83 7.67 4.43
CA ASP A 270 23.90 8.56 5.59
C ASP A 270 22.54 8.65 6.31
N CYS A 271 21.45 8.24 5.66
CA CYS A 271 20.10 8.22 6.23
C CYS A 271 19.32 6.93 5.90
N MET A 272 19.89 5.77 6.23
CA MET A 272 19.17 4.50 6.25
C MET A 272 18.17 4.45 7.43
N ALA A 273 17.04 5.14 7.29
CA ALA A 273 16.17 5.52 8.39
C ALA A 273 15.36 4.36 9.00
N ALA A 274 14.88 3.44 8.16
CA ALA A 274 14.16 2.25 8.61
C ALA A 274 14.40 1.08 7.63
N PHE A 275 14.38 -0.14 8.13
CA PHE A 275 14.52 -1.35 7.31
C PHE A 275 13.30 -1.57 6.41
N MET A 276 12.11 -1.40 7.01
CA MET A 276 10.82 -1.67 6.36
C MET A 276 9.68 -0.94 7.06
N VAL A 277 8.71 -0.43 6.29
CA VAL A 277 7.48 0.18 6.81
C VAL A 277 6.54 -0.85 7.41
N MET A 278 6.18 -1.89 6.66
CA MET A 278 5.23 -2.90 7.12
C MET A 278 5.56 -4.29 6.59
N HIS A 279 5.51 -5.28 7.47
CA HIS A 279 5.65 -6.70 7.13
C HIS A 279 4.38 -7.46 7.50
N LEU A 280 3.62 -7.95 6.51
CA LEU A 280 2.56 -8.94 6.70
C LEU A 280 3.15 -10.33 6.49
N THR A 281 3.47 -11.01 7.59
CA THR A 281 4.18 -12.29 7.53
C THR A 281 3.28 -13.42 7.04
N GLU A 282 3.88 -14.57 6.70
CA GLU A 282 3.18 -15.75 6.18
C GLU A 282 1.96 -16.18 7.01
N THR A 283 2.04 -16.05 8.35
CA THR A 283 0.96 -16.50 9.25
C THR A 283 -0.16 -15.48 9.42
N SER A 284 0.03 -14.25 8.95
CA SER A 284 -0.89 -13.14 9.20
C SER A 284 -2.18 -13.24 8.37
N SER A 285 -3.25 -12.60 8.82
CA SER A 285 -4.50 -12.41 8.06
C SER A 285 -5.12 -11.10 8.49
N ALA A 286 -4.93 -10.03 7.70
CA ALA A 286 -5.21 -8.67 8.12
C ALA A 286 -6.17 -7.93 7.18
N TYR A 287 -7.02 -7.09 7.75
CA TYR A 287 -7.79 -6.06 7.05
C TYR A 287 -7.19 -4.69 7.34
N ILE A 288 -6.71 -3.97 6.33
CA ILE A 288 -6.04 -2.68 6.49
C ILE A 288 -6.75 -1.67 5.61
N GLU A 289 -7.36 -0.65 6.23
CA GLU A 289 -8.11 0.39 5.53
C GLU A 289 -7.57 1.78 5.86
N ASN A 290 -7.45 2.61 4.82
CA ASN A 290 -6.95 3.99 4.94
C ASN A 290 -5.58 4.01 5.65
N PHE A 291 -4.62 3.28 5.06
CA PHE A 291 -3.24 3.22 5.55
C PHE A 291 -2.29 3.98 4.65
N TRP A 292 -1.37 4.73 5.25
CA TRP A 292 -0.30 5.42 4.52
C TRP A 292 1.07 5.09 5.09
N GLY A 293 1.93 4.46 4.28
CA GLY A 293 3.32 4.18 4.57
C GLY A 293 4.24 5.14 3.82
N TRP A 294 4.64 6.22 4.48
CA TRP A 294 5.36 7.34 3.86
C TRP A 294 6.79 7.44 4.38
N THR A 295 7.74 7.37 3.46
CA THR A 295 9.11 7.84 3.71
C THR A 295 9.20 9.30 3.30
N ALA A 296 9.71 10.15 4.18
CA ALA A 296 9.65 11.58 3.95
C ALA A 296 10.42 12.03 2.70
N ASP A 297 9.70 12.53 1.70
CA ASP A 297 10.25 13.24 0.55
C ASP A 297 10.53 14.72 0.86
N HIS A 298 9.84 15.26 1.87
CA HIS A 298 10.04 16.61 2.39
C HIS A 298 9.78 16.68 3.90
N ASN A 299 10.30 17.72 4.55
CA ASN A 299 9.93 18.00 5.95
C ASN A 299 8.61 18.77 6.04
N LEU A 300 7.75 18.33 6.96
CA LEU A 300 6.48 18.95 7.31
C LEU A 300 6.65 20.08 8.35
N ASP A 301 7.53 19.87 9.34
CA ASP A 301 7.64 20.75 10.52
C ASP A 301 9.01 21.46 10.64
N SER A 302 9.86 21.38 9.60
CA SER A 302 11.17 22.03 9.57
C SER A 302 11.13 23.33 8.76
N LYS A 303 12.06 24.25 9.05
CA LYS A 303 12.26 25.45 8.21
C LYS A 303 12.72 25.11 6.79
N SER A 304 13.45 24.00 6.65
CA SER A 304 13.90 23.48 5.37
C SER A 304 13.05 22.29 4.99
N ILE A 305 12.38 22.35 3.85
CA ILE A 305 11.64 21.21 3.30
C ILE A 305 12.55 20.11 2.77
N PHE A 306 13.82 20.41 2.51
CA PHE A 306 14.80 19.45 2.02
C PHE A 306 15.11 18.35 3.05
N THR A 307 15.01 17.09 2.61
CA THR A 307 15.42 15.88 3.32
C THR A 307 15.78 14.79 2.32
N ILE A 308 16.67 13.87 2.68
CA ILE A 308 17.03 12.67 1.91
C ILE A 308 16.93 11.49 2.85
N VAL A 309 15.82 10.74 2.76
CA VAL A 309 15.55 9.60 3.63
C VAL A 309 15.60 8.32 2.79
N SER A 310 16.37 7.34 3.25
CA SER A 310 16.40 6.00 2.66
C SER A 310 15.73 5.02 3.61
N THR A 311 14.50 4.64 3.31
CA THR A 311 13.83 3.49 3.94
C THR A 311 13.92 2.32 2.98
N GLY A 312 14.40 1.15 3.43
CA GLY A 312 14.68 0.06 2.50
C GLY A 312 13.46 -0.46 1.76
N ARG A 313 12.38 -0.74 2.49
CA ARG A 313 11.21 -1.47 1.99
C ARG A 313 9.91 -0.81 2.43
N GLY A 314 8.92 -0.78 1.56
CA GLY A 314 7.57 -0.36 1.89
C GLY A 314 6.79 -1.46 2.59
N ILE A 315 5.75 -1.95 1.93
CA ILE A 315 4.85 -3.00 2.44
C ILE A 315 5.24 -4.34 1.80
N LEU A 316 5.74 -5.26 2.62
CA LEU A 316 5.97 -6.66 2.24
C LEU A 316 4.77 -7.51 2.66
N VAL A 317 4.20 -8.24 1.70
CA VAL A 317 3.10 -9.19 1.90
C VAL A 317 3.60 -10.59 1.56
N GLU A 318 3.66 -11.45 2.58
CA GLU A 318 3.94 -12.88 2.44
C GLU A 318 2.77 -13.73 2.97
N SER A 319 1.72 -13.09 3.51
CA SER A 319 0.54 -13.76 4.03
C SER A 319 -0.03 -14.77 3.04
N THR A 320 -0.35 -15.96 3.56
CA THR A 320 -1.03 -17.03 2.82
C THR A 320 -2.52 -17.15 3.17
N LYS A 321 -2.99 -16.30 4.09
CA LYS A 321 -4.39 -16.24 4.53
C LYS A 321 -5.07 -15.02 3.92
N GLY A 322 -6.39 -14.93 4.10
CA GLY A 322 -7.16 -13.78 3.63
C GLY A 322 -6.56 -12.47 4.13
N THR A 323 -6.16 -11.61 3.19
CA THR A 323 -5.57 -10.30 3.46
C THR A 323 -6.20 -9.26 2.55
N TRP A 324 -6.60 -8.12 3.13
CA TRP A 324 -7.28 -7.04 2.43
C TRP A 324 -6.57 -5.72 2.68
N LEU A 325 -6.06 -5.10 1.62
CA LEU A 325 -5.43 -3.77 1.64
C LEU A 325 -6.35 -2.79 0.90
N THR A 326 -7.18 -2.05 1.62
CA THR A 326 -8.20 -1.18 1.05
C THR A 326 -7.81 0.29 1.17
N GLY A 327 -7.60 0.92 0.01
CA GLY A 327 -7.18 2.32 -0.08
C GLY A 327 -5.86 2.60 0.65
N THR A 328 -4.80 1.86 0.31
CA THR A 328 -3.49 2.02 0.94
C THR A 328 -2.52 2.79 0.03
N GLY A 329 -1.67 3.63 0.64
CA GLY A 329 -0.54 4.30 -0.02
C GLY A 329 0.79 3.81 0.56
N SER A 330 1.80 3.63 -0.29
CA SER A 330 3.17 3.28 0.11
C SER A 330 4.16 4.00 -0.80
N GLU A 331 4.95 4.91 -0.25
CA GLU A 331 5.70 5.88 -1.06
C GLU A 331 7.16 6.05 -0.62
N HIS A 332 8.02 6.27 -1.61
CA HIS A 332 9.42 6.65 -1.48
C HIS A 332 10.30 5.63 -0.74
N HIS A 333 9.99 4.34 -0.90
CA HIS A 333 10.82 3.25 -0.37
C HIS A 333 11.87 2.80 -1.38
N TRP A 334 13.09 2.54 -0.91
CA TRP A 334 14.28 2.46 -1.75
C TRP A 334 14.29 1.28 -2.74
N LEU A 335 13.78 0.12 -2.32
CA LEU A 335 13.73 -1.09 -3.15
C LEU A 335 12.37 -1.26 -3.83
N TYR A 336 11.30 -1.12 -3.05
CA TYR A 336 9.92 -1.23 -3.51
C TYR A 336 8.93 -0.59 -2.56
N ASN A 337 7.80 -0.14 -3.11
CA ASN A 337 6.68 0.37 -2.34
C ASN A 337 5.73 -0.76 -1.89
N TYR A 338 5.43 -1.71 -2.77
CA TYR A 338 4.71 -2.96 -2.44
C TYR A 338 5.47 -4.16 -2.97
N ASN A 339 5.59 -5.22 -2.16
CA ASN A 339 6.09 -6.51 -2.60
C ASN A 339 5.15 -7.62 -2.15
N PHE A 340 4.56 -8.34 -3.10
CA PHE A 340 3.77 -9.54 -2.85
C PHE A 340 4.67 -10.74 -3.17
N HIS A 341 5.33 -11.29 -2.15
CA HIS A 341 6.30 -12.37 -2.31
C HIS A 341 5.71 -13.69 -1.82
N ASN A 342 5.48 -14.63 -2.74
CA ASN A 342 4.85 -15.92 -2.46
C ASN A 342 3.51 -15.86 -1.68
N ALA A 343 2.86 -14.68 -1.66
CA ALA A 343 1.62 -14.45 -0.95
C ALA A 343 0.46 -15.23 -1.58
N SER A 344 -0.59 -15.47 -0.79
CA SER A 344 -1.85 -15.95 -1.36
C SER A 344 -3.09 -15.47 -0.64
N ASN A 345 -4.19 -15.39 -1.41
CA ASN A 345 -5.48 -14.89 -0.95
C ASN A 345 -5.38 -13.41 -0.51
N VAL A 346 -4.98 -12.57 -1.47
CA VAL A 346 -4.81 -11.12 -1.25
C VAL A 346 -5.77 -10.34 -2.14
N PHE A 347 -6.54 -9.45 -1.53
CA PHE A 347 -7.22 -8.36 -2.21
C PHE A 347 -6.52 -7.05 -1.87
N ALA A 348 -6.24 -6.23 -2.88
CA ALA A 348 -5.76 -4.88 -2.65
C ALA A 348 -6.36 -3.88 -3.63
N GLY A 349 -6.87 -2.76 -3.13
CA GLY A 349 -7.34 -1.67 -3.97
C GLY A 349 -8.00 -0.50 -3.21
N LEU A 350 -7.80 0.76 -3.61
CA LEU A 350 -6.78 1.20 -4.55
C LEU A 350 -5.38 1.12 -3.89
N LEU A 351 -4.35 0.98 -4.73
CA LEU A 351 -2.95 1.02 -4.32
C LEU A 351 -2.31 2.28 -4.90
N GLN A 352 -1.70 3.12 -4.09
CA GLN A 352 -0.94 4.26 -4.58
C GLN A 352 0.53 4.17 -4.18
N SER A 353 1.44 4.63 -5.06
CA SER A 353 2.86 4.72 -4.77
C SER A 353 3.62 5.79 -5.54
N GLU A 354 4.74 6.24 -4.97
CA GLU A 354 5.71 7.14 -5.61
C GLU A 354 7.14 6.61 -5.49
N THR A 355 7.93 6.80 -6.54
CA THR A 355 9.38 6.52 -6.53
C THR A 355 10.10 7.55 -5.64
N PRO A 356 11.13 7.18 -4.87
CA PRO A 356 11.95 8.17 -4.17
C PRO A 356 12.51 9.20 -5.16
N TYR A 357 12.34 10.49 -4.87
CA TYR A 357 12.68 11.55 -5.83
C TYR A 357 14.17 11.64 -6.17
N MET A 358 15.00 11.09 -5.28
CA MET A 358 16.44 11.07 -5.39
C MET A 358 17.00 9.86 -6.16
N GLN A 359 16.14 9.08 -6.84
CA GLN A 359 16.51 7.93 -7.66
C GLN A 359 16.42 8.22 -9.16
N GLY A 360 17.03 7.39 -10.00
CA GLY A 360 17.00 7.54 -11.46
C GLY A 360 18.20 8.30 -12.00
N SER A 361 18.05 8.99 -13.14
CA SER A 361 19.17 9.60 -13.87
C SER A 361 19.95 10.63 -13.05
N GLY A 362 21.23 10.35 -12.80
CA GLY A 362 22.09 11.25 -12.01
C GLY A 362 21.92 11.11 -10.49
N GLU A 363 21.32 10.01 -10.03
CA GLU A 363 21.27 9.65 -8.61
C GLU A 363 22.68 9.44 -8.02
N PHE A 364 22.81 9.64 -6.71
CA PHE A 364 24.08 9.48 -6.02
C PHE A 364 24.51 8.01 -5.91
N GLU A 365 23.56 7.14 -5.55
CA GLU A 365 23.77 5.70 -5.39
C GLU A 365 22.56 4.94 -5.92
N LYS A 366 22.82 3.88 -6.69
CA LYS A 366 21.82 3.12 -7.45
C LYS A 366 21.24 1.99 -6.62
N ALA A 367 19.94 1.71 -6.77
CA ALA A 367 19.35 0.52 -6.15
C ALA A 367 20.07 -0.77 -6.63
N PRO A 368 20.28 -1.76 -5.74
CA PRO A 368 19.73 -1.86 -4.39
C PRO A 368 20.51 -1.11 -3.29
N ALA A 369 21.71 -0.61 -3.58
CA ALA A 369 22.52 0.09 -2.58
C ALA A 369 21.80 1.37 -2.09
N PRO A 370 21.92 1.74 -0.80
CA PRO A 370 22.85 1.21 0.20
C PRO A 370 22.35 -0.07 0.90
N TRP A 371 21.16 -0.55 0.53
CA TRP A 371 20.57 -1.74 1.13
C TRP A 371 21.16 -3.03 0.56
N THR A 372 21.40 -3.98 1.44
CA THR A 372 21.70 -5.35 1.04
C THR A 372 20.40 -6.06 0.70
N VAL A 373 20.34 -6.65 -0.49
CA VAL A 373 19.25 -7.52 -0.95
C VAL A 373 19.17 -8.74 -0.04
N ASP A 374 17.98 -9.03 0.46
CA ASP A 374 17.64 -10.26 1.18
C ASP A 374 16.68 -11.11 0.34
N PRO A 375 17.18 -12.19 -0.30
CA PRO A 375 16.34 -13.10 -1.07
C PRO A 375 15.24 -13.78 -0.25
N GLN A 376 15.39 -13.90 1.08
CA GLN A 376 14.36 -14.50 1.94
C GLN A 376 13.15 -13.60 2.11
N LEU A 377 13.29 -12.29 1.88
CA LEU A 377 12.20 -11.32 1.89
C LEU A 377 11.67 -11.00 0.49
N GLY A 378 12.13 -11.75 -0.53
CA GLY A 378 11.77 -11.53 -1.92
C GLY A 378 12.26 -10.19 -2.47
N ASP A 379 13.38 -9.67 -1.98
CA ASP A 379 13.86 -8.37 -2.44
C ASP A 379 14.22 -8.38 -3.92
N PRO A 380 13.84 -7.34 -4.68
CA PRO A 380 14.34 -7.15 -6.03
C PRO A 380 15.86 -6.93 -6.01
N ASP A 381 16.59 -7.78 -6.72
CA ASP A 381 18.05 -7.70 -6.84
C ASP A 381 18.53 -6.76 -7.96
N PHE A 382 17.59 -6.25 -8.78
CA PHE A 382 17.85 -5.42 -9.96
C PHE A 382 18.81 -6.07 -10.96
N SER A 383 18.88 -7.41 -10.99
CA SER A 383 19.75 -8.16 -11.91
C SER A 383 19.34 -8.05 -13.38
N TRP A 384 18.10 -7.63 -13.65
CA TRP A 384 17.62 -7.33 -15.01
C TRP A 384 18.14 -5.99 -15.54
N CYS A 385 18.74 -5.16 -14.68
CA CYS A 385 19.29 -3.86 -15.05
C CYS A 385 20.79 -3.94 -15.29
N GLY A 386 21.27 -3.18 -16.29
CA GLY A 386 22.69 -2.90 -16.42
C GLY A 386 23.26 -2.25 -15.16
N PRO A 387 24.57 -2.41 -14.87
CA PRO A 387 25.19 -1.80 -13.69
C PRO A 387 25.16 -0.26 -13.72
N ASN A 388 25.13 0.35 -14.91
CA ASN A 388 25.08 1.80 -15.11
C ASN A 388 23.71 2.27 -15.67
N ASP A 389 22.66 1.48 -15.44
CA ASP A 389 21.31 1.78 -15.93
C ASP A 389 20.49 2.46 -14.83
N ASP A 390 20.72 3.76 -14.66
CA ASP A 390 20.14 4.62 -13.62
C ASP A 390 18.60 4.48 -13.56
N LYS A 391 17.91 4.64 -14.69
CA LYS A 391 16.44 4.60 -14.74
C LYS A 391 15.87 3.20 -14.50
N CYS A 392 16.63 2.15 -14.81
CA CYS A 392 16.21 0.78 -14.49
C CYS A 392 16.36 0.48 -13.00
N ARG A 393 17.39 1.04 -12.35
CA ARG A 393 17.70 0.86 -10.92
C ARG A 393 16.93 1.82 -10.02
N SER A 394 15.64 1.99 -10.29
CA SER A 394 14.71 2.78 -9.46
C SER A 394 13.69 1.86 -8.78
N ALA A 395 13.20 2.25 -7.61
CA ALA A 395 12.30 1.46 -6.79
C ALA A 395 11.05 0.99 -7.55
N LEU A 396 10.65 -0.26 -7.33
CA LEU A 396 9.43 -0.79 -7.93
C LEU A 396 8.20 -0.28 -7.16
N ALA A 397 7.22 0.26 -7.87
CA ALA A 397 5.95 0.63 -7.27
C ALA A 397 5.20 -0.60 -6.72
N THR A 398 5.15 -1.68 -7.49
CA THR A 398 4.62 -2.96 -7.06
C THR A 398 5.40 -4.10 -7.71
N ASN A 399 5.92 -4.99 -6.89
CA ASN A 399 6.52 -6.25 -7.30
C ASN A 399 5.59 -7.41 -6.89
N VAL A 400 5.22 -8.26 -7.84
CA VAL A 400 4.56 -9.53 -7.57
C VAL A 400 5.55 -10.63 -7.91
N ASP A 401 5.98 -11.40 -6.92
CA ASP A 401 6.96 -12.46 -7.09
C ASP A 401 6.38 -13.80 -6.61
N GLY A 402 5.83 -14.55 -7.56
CA GLY A 402 5.15 -15.81 -7.30
C GLY A 402 3.84 -15.63 -6.53
N GLY A 403 3.43 -16.68 -5.82
CA GLY A 403 2.17 -16.68 -5.08
C GLY A 403 0.94 -17.10 -5.90
N SER A 404 -0.24 -16.97 -5.31
CA SER A 404 -1.49 -17.32 -5.96
C SER A 404 -2.69 -16.55 -5.42
N ASN A 405 -3.78 -16.45 -6.18
CA ASN A 405 -5.02 -15.85 -5.67
C ASN A 405 -4.82 -14.39 -5.21
N ILE A 406 -4.15 -13.60 -6.04
CA ILE A 406 -3.84 -12.20 -5.79
C ILE A 406 -4.70 -11.34 -6.72
N ALA A 407 -5.43 -10.41 -6.15
CA ALA A 407 -6.37 -9.56 -6.85
C ALA A 407 -6.08 -8.09 -6.55
N LEU A 408 -5.44 -7.41 -7.50
CA LEU A 408 -5.06 -6.00 -7.38
C LEU A 408 -5.98 -5.12 -8.23
N TYR A 409 -6.49 -4.04 -7.66
CA TYR A 409 -7.41 -3.11 -8.30
C TYR A 409 -6.95 -1.67 -8.12
N ASN A 410 -7.04 -0.86 -9.18
CA ASN A 410 -6.72 0.57 -9.16
C ASN A 410 -5.33 0.85 -8.58
N SER A 411 -4.28 0.31 -9.20
CA SER A 411 -2.91 0.68 -8.86
C SER A 411 -2.52 1.97 -9.58
N ALA A 412 -2.08 2.97 -8.83
CA ALA A 412 -1.61 4.25 -9.31
C ALA A 412 -0.15 4.46 -8.88
N ALA A 413 0.77 4.56 -9.83
CA ALA A 413 2.19 4.64 -9.54
C ALA A 413 2.89 5.76 -10.30
N TRP A 414 3.64 6.60 -9.58
CA TRP A 414 4.16 7.84 -10.15
C TRP A 414 5.67 7.96 -9.97
N ALA A 415 6.34 8.37 -11.04
CA ALA A 415 7.69 8.92 -10.97
C ALA A 415 7.62 10.40 -11.40
N PHE A 416 8.01 11.29 -10.50
CA PHE A 416 7.96 12.74 -10.72
C PHE A 416 9.32 13.41 -10.91
N PHE A 417 10.36 12.79 -10.36
CA PHE A 417 11.71 13.33 -10.32
C PHE A 417 12.71 12.23 -10.67
N ASP A 418 13.88 12.66 -11.12
CA ASP A 418 15.04 11.80 -11.24
C ASP A 418 16.32 12.53 -10.82
N GLY A 419 17.27 11.81 -10.23
CA GLY A 419 18.58 12.35 -9.88
C GLY A 419 18.66 12.99 -8.51
N SER A 420 19.48 14.04 -8.33
CA SER A 420 19.64 14.68 -7.02
C SER A 420 18.38 15.46 -6.63
N TRP A 421 17.92 15.30 -5.39
CA TRP A 421 16.75 16.02 -4.87
C TRP A 421 17.18 17.29 -4.13
N ASN A 422 16.67 18.46 -4.51
CA ASN A 422 17.06 19.74 -3.89
C ASN A 422 16.04 20.23 -2.83
N GLY A 423 14.97 19.45 -2.58
CA GLY A 423 13.87 19.82 -1.70
C GLY A 423 12.79 20.67 -2.37
N LEU A 424 12.93 21.03 -3.64
CA LEU A 424 12.03 21.91 -4.37
C LEU A 424 11.36 21.15 -5.52
N TYR A 425 10.05 21.32 -5.69
CA TYR A 425 9.27 20.71 -6.78
C TYR A 425 9.45 21.43 -8.14
N ASN A 426 10.60 22.08 -8.36
CA ASN A 426 10.86 22.95 -9.51
C ASN A 426 11.64 22.28 -10.64
N GLU A 427 12.19 21.09 -10.41
CA GLU A 427 13.03 20.35 -11.37
C GLU A 427 12.47 18.94 -11.62
N PRO A 428 11.20 18.80 -12.09
CA PRO A 428 10.67 17.49 -12.45
C PRO A 428 11.45 16.89 -13.62
N CYS A 429 11.55 15.57 -13.62
CA CYS A 429 12.19 14.82 -14.70
C CYS A 429 11.56 15.13 -16.07
N GLN A 430 12.38 15.06 -17.11
CA GLN A 430 11.95 15.32 -18.49
C GLN A 430 11.79 14.01 -19.26
N GLY A 431 10.55 13.69 -19.66
CA GLY A 431 10.22 12.42 -20.28
C GLY A 431 10.13 11.28 -19.27
N LYS A 432 10.47 10.05 -19.68
CA LYS A 432 10.38 8.87 -18.81
C LYS A 432 11.45 8.95 -17.71
N CYS A 433 11.04 8.88 -16.45
CA CYS A 433 11.90 9.05 -15.29
C CYS A 433 12.42 7.69 -14.79
N GLN A 434 11.67 6.62 -15.08
CA GLN A 434 11.95 5.27 -14.64
C GLN A 434 11.71 4.27 -15.76
N ALA A 435 12.56 3.25 -15.90
CA ALA A 435 12.44 2.27 -16.97
C ALA A 435 11.32 1.26 -16.70
N ASN A 436 11.20 0.75 -15.47
CA ASN A 436 10.21 -0.27 -15.10
C ASN A 436 9.46 0.15 -13.84
N MET A 437 8.15 0.43 -13.93
CA MET A 437 7.36 0.86 -12.78
C MET A 437 6.90 -0.32 -11.91
N MET A 438 6.36 -1.35 -12.54
CA MET A 438 5.87 -2.58 -11.89
C MET A 438 6.62 -3.80 -12.40
N ARG A 439 6.59 -4.90 -11.63
CA ARG A 439 7.22 -6.16 -12.01
C ARG A 439 6.39 -7.37 -11.61
N VAL A 440 6.36 -8.38 -12.47
CA VAL A 440 5.73 -9.68 -12.20
C VAL A 440 6.72 -10.81 -12.52
N THR A 441 7.10 -11.60 -11.51
CA THR A 441 7.95 -12.79 -11.64
C THR A 441 7.40 -13.98 -10.87
N GLY A 442 8.08 -15.12 -10.93
CA GLY A 442 7.69 -16.33 -10.19
C GLY A 442 6.42 -17.02 -10.72
N ALA A 443 5.87 -16.57 -11.85
CA ALA A 443 4.69 -17.14 -12.51
C ALA A 443 3.50 -17.36 -11.54
N PRO A 444 2.94 -16.27 -10.97
CA PRO A 444 1.82 -16.38 -10.04
C PRO A 444 0.61 -17.07 -10.69
N GLN A 445 -0.23 -17.72 -9.88
CA GLN A 445 -1.43 -18.42 -10.34
C GLN A 445 -2.69 -17.65 -9.93
N ASN A 446 -3.68 -17.56 -10.82
CA ASN A 446 -4.87 -16.75 -10.57
C ASN A 446 -4.51 -15.32 -10.09
N PHE A 447 -3.63 -14.66 -10.83
CA PHE A 447 -3.26 -13.27 -10.60
C PHE A 447 -4.05 -12.37 -11.55
N ILE A 448 -4.88 -11.51 -10.96
CA ILE A 448 -5.61 -10.47 -11.68
C ILE A 448 -5.13 -9.10 -11.23
N TRP A 449 -4.92 -8.23 -12.20
CA TRP A 449 -4.55 -6.84 -11.93
C TRP A 449 -5.35 -5.92 -12.83
N TYR A 450 -6.31 -5.23 -12.24
CA TYR A 450 -7.26 -4.39 -12.95
C TYR A 450 -7.00 -2.92 -12.65
N SER A 451 -7.03 -2.10 -13.71
CA SER A 451 -6.81 -0.65 -13.65
C SER A 451 -5.45 -0.29 -13.07
N ILE A 452 -4.43 -0.37 -13.91
CA ILE A 452 -3.08 0.12 -13.64
C ILE A 452 -2.96 1.50 -14.29
N SER A 453 -2.49 2.48 -13.54
CA SER A 453 -2.15 3.82 -14.03
C SER A 453 -0.72 4.17 -13.63
N THR A 454 0.07 4.63 -14.59
CA THR A 454 1.47 4.98 -14.36
C THR A 454 1.81 6.34 -14.91
N ARG A 455 2.75 7.03 -14.26
CA ARG A 455 3.32 8.29 -14.75
C ARG A 455 4.80 8.14 -15.04
N MET A 456 5.19 8.57 -16.24
CA MET A 456 6.57 8.75 -16.70
C MET A 456 7.43 7.47 -16.60
N THR A 457 6.90 6.34 -17.07
CA THR A 457 7.66 5.09 -17.17
C THR A 457 7.79 4.56 -18.60
N GLU A 458 8.87 3.83 -18.89
CA GLU A 458 9.00 3.15 -20.19
C GLU A 458 8.14 1.88 -20.24
N VAL A 459 8.23 1.04 -19.20
CA VAL A 459 7.52 -0.23 -19.05
C VAL A 459 6.61 -0.14 -17.83
N ILE A 460 5.30 -0.25 -18.07
CA ILE A 460 4.27 -0.29 -17.03
C ILE A 460 4.46 -1.54 -16.18
N VAL A 461 4.54 -2.72 -16.81
CA VAL A 461 4.73 -4.01 -16.13
C VAL A 461 5.83 -4.82 -16.80
N LEU A 462 6.97 -4.99 -16.10
CA LEU A 462 8.05 -5.88 -16.52
C LEU A 462 7.70 -7.32 -16.11
N ASP A 463 7.33 -8.15 -17.08
CA ASP A 463 6.85 -9.53 -16.84
C ASP A 463 7.61 -10.60 -17.63
N GLY A 464 8.60 -10.20 -18.43
CA GLY A 464 9.40 -11.09 -19.28
C GLY A 464 8.61 -11.70 -20.45
N LYS A 465 7.36 -11.28 -20.68
CA LYS A 465 6.47 -11.79 -21.72
C LYS A 465 6.02 -10.67 -22.65
N THR A 466 5.22 -9.75 -22.12
CA THR A 466 4.67 -8.62 -22.88
C THR A 466 5.45 -7.34 -22.63
N ASN A 467 5.99 -7.16 -21.42
CA ASN A 467 6.68 -5.94 -20.99
C ASN A 467 5.91 -4.68 -21.41
N ALA A 468 4.62 -4.62 -21.04
CA ALA A 468 3.68 -3.62 -21.52
C ALA A 468 4.23 -2.19 -21.33
N ARG A 469 4.32 -1.43 -22.43
CA ARG A 469 4.94 -0.10 -22.45
C ARG A 469 3.91 1.00 -22.33
N GLU A 470 4.31 2.11 -21.73
CA GLU A 470 3.42 3.27 -21.53
C GLU A 470 2.94 3.88 -22.86
N ASP A 471 3.82 3.95 -23.86
CA ASP A 471 3.51 4.55 -25.17
C ASP A 471 2.46 3.75 -25.96
N ASP A 472 2.34 2.44 -25.68
CA ASP A 472 1.33 1.57 -26.29
C ASP A 472 -0.02 1.62 -25.53
N HIS A 473 -0.05 2.28 -24.37
CA HIS A 473 -1.15 2.26 -23.40
C HIS A 473 -1.48 3.68 -22.93
N ALA A 474 -1.49 4.65 -23.86
CA ALA A 474 -1.57 6.06 -23.54
C ALA A 474 -2.90 6.49 -22.89
N GLY A 475 -2.80 7.13 -21.72
CA GLY A 475 -3.86 7.80 -20.97
C GLY A 475 -3.53 9.26 -20.68
N GLY A 476 -4.49 9.99 -20.13
CA GLY A 476 -4.41 11.43 -19.84
C GLY A 476 -3.47 11.77 -18.68
N TRP A 477 -3.05 10.76 -17.92
CA TRP A 477 -1.94 10.82 -16.96
C TRP A 477 -0.95 9.71 -17.34
N GLU A 478 -0.44 9.82 -18.58
CA GLU A 478 0.54 8.95 -19.21
C GLU A 478 0.10 7.51 -19.54
N GLY A 479 0.15 6.55 -18.60
CA GLY A 479 -0.09 5.13 -18.89
C GLY A 479 -1.34 4.57 -18.23
N ILE A 480 -2.16 3.80 -18.96
CA ILE A 480 -3.35 3.12 -18.44
C ILE A 480 -3.48 1.70 -19.03
N ILE A 481 -3.52 0.69 -18.16
CA ILE A 481 -3.95 -0.69 -18.49
C ILE A 481 -5.24 -0.99 -17.73
N GLN A 482 -6.36 -1.19 -18.42
CA GLN A 482 -7.63 -1.46 -17.74
C GLN A 482 -7.70 -2.87 -17.15
N ALA A 483 -7.13 -3.87 -17.83
CA ALA A 483 -6.97 -5.19 -17.25
C ALA A 483 -5.71 -5.91 -17.75
N TYR A 484 -4.89 -6.32 -16.79
CA TYR A 484 -3.74 -7.18 -16.95
C TYR A 484 -4.12 -8.60 -16.49
N GLY A 485 -4.18 -9.53 -17.45
CA GLY A 485 -4.62 -10.91 -17.29
C GLY A 485 -3.57 -11.95 -17.73
N GLN A 486 -2.30 -11.56 -17.84
CA GLN A 486 -1.20 -12.41 -18.29
C GLN A 486 -1.01 -13.71 -17.48
N TYR A 487 -1.49 -13.70 -16.23
CA TYR A 487 -1.39 -14.78 -15.24
C TYR A 487 -2.73 -15.07 -14.53
N ALA A 488 -3.85 -14.74 -15.18
CA ALA A 488 -5.20 -14.92 -14.61
C ALA A 488 -5.73 -16.36 -14.68
N GLY A 489 -5.03 -17.25 -15.39
CA GLY A 489 -5.43 -18.64 -15.64
C GLY A 489 -5.05 -19.64 -14.56
#